data_AF-A0A1B8EJC0-F1
#
_entry.id   AF-A0A1B8EJC0-F1
#
_cell.length_a   1.000
_cell.length_b   1.000
_cell.length_c   1.000
_cell.angle_alpha   90.00
_cell.angle_beta   90.00
_cell.angle_gamma   90.00
#
_symmetry.space_group_name_H-M   'P 1'
#
loop_
_entity.id
_entity.type
_entity.pdbx_description
1 polymer ?
#
loop_
_entity_poly.entity_id
_entity_poly.type
_entity_poly.pdbx_seq_one_letter_code
_entity_poly.pdbx_strand_id
1 'polypeptide(L)'
;MALYKQVFSELDDGQRYVWLNLDIDMVSIGSRVSFEAFKPVAHMIKRLKFERENQTEYFYHFESRAMLSFVNAEEIHVVCQDGFWDWHQAIEEHGWPSSAENIFFIDVDKGLMMNGIELEKMCDDEFEALQRQYDEEDAEEARILFEELTTLAD
;
A
#
# COMPACT_ATOMS: atom_id res chain seq x y z
N MET A 1 14.30 14.78 -25.47
CA MET A 1 14.96 15.43 -24.32
C MET A 1 13.89 16.16 -23.54
N ALA A 2 13.49 15.62 -22.39
CA ALA A 2 12.62 16.35 -21.48
C ALA A 2 13.48 17.36 -20.70
N LEU A 3 13.07 18.63 -20.73
CA LEU A 3 13.74 19.72 -20.04
C LEU A 3 13.04 19.94 -18.70
N TYR A 4 13.80 20.24 -17.65
CA TYR A 4 13.24 20.67 -16.37
C TYR A 4 12.36 21.91 -16.58
N LYS A 5 11.17 21.90 -15.98
CA LYS A 5 10.21 23.01 -16.02
C LYS A 5 9.88 23.43 -14.60
N GLN A 6 9.66 24.72 -14.44
CA GLN A 6 9.10 25.29 -13.23
C GLN A 6 7.64 24.82 -13.09
N VAL A 7 7.33 24.09 -12.03
CA VAL A 7 5.97 23.56 -11.75
C VAL A 7 5.59 23.77 -10.29
N PHE A 8 4.30 23.57 -9.99
CA PHE A 8 3.71 23.56 -8.64
C PHE A 8 3.65 24.91 -7.93
N SER A 9 3.63 26.00 -8.71
CA SER A 9 3.34 27.34 -8.20
C SER A 9 1.98 27.47 -7.51
N GLU A 10 1.08 26.50 -7.74
CA GLU A 10 -0.28 26.42 -7.27
C GLU A 10 -0.43 25.77 -5.88
N LEU A 11 0.65 25.24 -5.29
CA LEU A 11 0.61 24.45 -4.05
C LEU A 11 0.81 25.23 -2.74
N ASP A 12 1.22 26.51 -2.77
CA ASP A 12 1.52 27.32 -1.57
C ASP A 12 1.20 28.82 -1.81
N ASP A 13 0.83 29.53 -0.74
CA ASP A 13 0.49 30.96 -0.75
C ASP A 13 1.72 31.85 -0.99
N GLY A 14 2.91 31.31 -0.72
CA GLY A 14 4.18 31.85 -1.17
C GLY A 14 4.67 31.06 -2.37
N GLN A 15 4.85 31.73 -3.52
CA GLN A 15 5.31 31.18 -4.81
C GLN A 15 6.63 30.38 -4.71
N ARG A 16 6.58 29.18 -4.13
CA ARG A 16 7.67 28.23 -4.08
C ARG A 16 7.55 27.36 -5.31
N TYR A 17 8.49 27.52 -6.19
CA TYR A 17 8.57 26.73 -7.41
C TYR A 17 9.66 25.68 -7.27
N VAL A 18 9.37 24.51 -7.83
CA VAL A 18 10.34 23.44 -8.01
C VAL A 18 10.54 23.23 -9.50
N TRP A 19 11.79 23.01 -9.88
CA TRP A 19 12.13 22.61 -11.24
C TRP A 19 12.06 21.10 -11.30
N LEU A 20 11.08 20.57 -12.02
CA LEU A 20 10.89 19.12 -12.19
C LEU A 20 10.89 18.77 -13.66
N ASN A 21 11.40 17.59 -13.94
CA ASN A 21 11.18 16.89 -15.18
C ASN A 21 10.21 15.74 -14.90
N LEU A 22 8.92 15.99 -15.08
CA LEU A 22 7.82 15.06 -14.77
C LEU A 22 7.86 13.75 -15.57
N ASP A 23 8.71 13.65 -16.59
CA ASP A 23 8.92 12.39 -17.33
C ASP A 23 9.94 11.46 -16.65
N ILE A 24 10.78 11.98 -15.74
CA ILE A 24 11.82 11.19 -15.06
C ILE A 24 11.74 11.28 -13.54
N ASP A 25 11.30 12.42 -13.00
CA ASP A 25 11.31 12.69 -11.57
C ASP A 25 10.12 12.02 -10.88
N MET A 26 10.38 11.47 -9.71
CA MET A 26 9.37 10.92 -8.81
C MET A 26 8.97 11.97 -7.79
N VAL A 27 7.67 12.27 -7.72
CA VAL A 27 7.14 13.19 -6.71
C VAL A 27 6.84 12.40 -5.45
N SER A 28 7.49 12.74 -4.35
CA SER A 28 7.34 12.07 -3.06
C SER A 28 6.47 12.90 -2.10
N ILE A 29 5.38 12.30 -1.60
CA ILE A 29 4.46 12.89 -0.63
C ILE A 29 4.65 12.19 0.72
N GLY A 30 5.15 12.91 1.71
CA GLY A 30 5.32 12.35 3.06
C GLY A 30 4.00 12.07 3.78
N SER A 31 4.06 11.35 4.91
CA SER A 31 2.87 10.93 5.67
C SER A 31 2.00 12.05 6.22
N ARG A 32 2.57 13.25 6.40
CA ARG A 32 1.88 14.40 7.00
C ARG A 32 1.17 15.32 6.01
N VAL A 33 1.37 15.10 4.71
CA VAL A 33 0.84 15.99 3.66
C VAL A 33 -0.28 15.27 2.93
N SER A 34 -1.46 15.91 2.89
CA SER A 34 -2.63 15.29 2.27
C SER A 34 -2.56 15.29 0.74
N PHE A 35 -3.10 14.25 0.10
CA PHE A 35 -3.30 14.23 -1.35
C PHE A 35 -4.16 15.38 -1.87
N GLU A 36 -5.10 15.88 -1.05
CA GLU A 36 -5.94 17.04 -1.39
C GLU A 36 -5.11 18.27 -1.77
N ALA A 37 -3.96 18.48 -1.12
CA ALA A 37 -3.08 19.60 -1.43
C ALA A 37 -2.56 19.54 -2.87
N PHE A 38 -2.38 18.34 -3.42
CA PHE A 38 -1.82 18.13 -4.76
C PHE A 38 -2.86 18.09 -5.87
N LYS A 39 -4.17 18.09 -5.57
CA LYS A 39 -5.24 18.03 -6.59
C LYS A 39 -5.06 18.96 -7.78
N PRO A 40 -4.65 20.24 -7.63
CA PRO A 40 -4.48 21.15 -8.77
C PRO A 40 -3.46 20.65 -9.81
N VAL A 41 -2.47 19.87 -9.37
CA VAL A 41 -1.33 19.43 -10.20
C VAL A 41 -1.20 17.92 -10.30
N ALA A 42 -2.09 17.15 -9.64
CA ALA A 42 -2.04 15.69 -9.56
C ALA A 42 -2.05 15.03 -10.95
N HIS A 43 -2.82 15.58 -11.88
CA HIS A 43 -2.88 15.13 -13.27
C HIS A 43 -1.53 15.27 -14.03
N MET A 44 -0.58 16.05 -13.53
CA MET A 44 0.73 16.23 -14.17
C MET A 44 1.76 15.20 -13.69
N ILE A 45 1.49 14.51 -12.59
CA ILE A 45 2.43 13.62 -11.93
C ILE A 45 2.32 12.22 -12.55
N LYS A 46 3.43 11.74 -13.13
CA LYS A 46 3.53 10.41 -13.73
C LYS A 46 4.14 9.34 -12.83
N ARG A 47 5.04 9.76 -11.93
CA ARG A 47 5.73 8.87 -11.00
C ARG A 47 5.49 9.40 -9.59
N LEU A 48 4.71 8.66 -8.82
CA LEU A 48 4.28 9.06 -7.47
C LEU A 48 4.95 8.16 -6.44
N LYS A 49 5.42 8.75 -5.35
CA LYS A 49 5.76 8.03 -4.13
C LYS A 49 4.98 8.63 -2.96
N PHE A 50 4.45 7.81 -2.07
CA PHE A 50 3.83 8.30 -0.85
C PHE A 50 4.03 7.36 0.34
N GLU A 51 3.87 7.88 1.54
CA GLU A 51 4.04 7.14 2.79
C GLU A 51 2.75 7.15 3.59
N ARG A 52 2.21 5.97 3.94
CA ARG A 52 0.96 5.84 4.69
C ARG A 52 0.95 4.58 5.56
N GLU A 53 0.13 4.63 6.61
CA GLU A 53 -0.35 3.47 7.35
C GLU A 53 -1.73 3.12 6.78
N ASN A 54 -1.90 1.92 6.22
CA ASN A 54 -3.17 1.46 5.67
C ASN A 54 -4.22 1.27 6.76
N GLN A 55 -3.84 0.85 7.97
CA GLN A 55 -4.77 0.67 9.10
C GLN A 55 -5.38 1.98 9.61
N THR A 56 -4.84 3.14 9.22
CA THR A 56 -5.43 4.42 9.64
C THR A 56 -6.79 4.59 8.99
N GLU A 57 -7.85 4.54 9.80
CA GLU A 57 -9.27 4.76 9.41
C GLU A 57 -9.47 5.95 8.46
N TYR A 58 -8.80 7.07 8.74
CA TYR A 58 -8.87 8.25 7.89
C TYR A 58 -8.30 8.00 6.48
N PHE A 59 -7.13 7.37 6.39
CA PHE A 59 -6.52 7.06 5.12
C PHE A 59 -7.37 6.04 4.36
N TYR A 60 -7.66 4.91 5.01
CA TYR A 60 -8.34 3.76 4.43
C TYR A 60 -9.69 4.14 3.82
N HIS A 61 -10.54 4.87 4.56
CA HIS A 61 -11.90 5.18 4.11
C HIS A 61 -12.06 6.51 3.35
N PHE A 62 -11.14 7.47 3.53
CA PHE A 62 -11.33 8.82 3.02
C PHE A 62 -10.21 9.28 2.09
N GLU A 63 -8.97 9.34 2.58
CA GLU A 63 -7.87 9.92 1.80
C GLU A 63 -7.47 9.06 0.60
N SER A 64 -7.54 7.73 0.73
CA SER A 64 -7.26 6.77 -0.36
C SER A 64 -8.01 7.11 -1.66
N ARG A 65 -9.24 7.62 -1.56
CA ARG A 65 -10.05 8.04 -2.71
C ARG A 65 -9.47 9.22 -3.47
N ALA A 66 -8.75 10.13 -2.78
CA ALA A 66 -8.12 11.27 -3.41
C ALA A 66 -6.96 10.87 -4.34
N MET A 67 -6.41 9.65 -4.16
CA MET A 67 -5.38 9.07 -5.04
C MET A 67 -5.84 8.95 -6.50
N LEU A 68 -7.15 8.83 -6.75
CA LEU A 68 -7.70 8.82 -8.12
C LEU A 68 -7.50 10.15 -8.86
N SER A 69 -7.09 11.22 -8.18
CA SER A 69 -6.76 12.51 -8.83
C SER A 69 -5.46 12.44 -9.63
N PHE A 70 -4.58 11.47 -9.34
CA PHE A 70 -3.31 11.27 -10.03
C PHE A 70 -3.50 10.44 -11.31
N VAL A 71 -4.43 10.86 -12.18
CA VAL A 71 -4.93 10.10 -13.33
C VAL A 71 -3.88 9.68 -14.36
N ASN A 72 -2.71 10.33 -14.37
CA ASN A 72 -1.60 10.04 -15.27
C ASN A 72 -0.44 9.35 -14.55
N ALA A 73 -0.62 8.91 -13.31
CA ALA A 73 0.40 8.16 -12.60
C ALA A 73 0.59 6.79 -13.26
N GLU A 74 1.73 6.63 -13.92
CA GLU A 74 2.15 5.39 -14.59
C GLU A 74 2.88 4.47 -13.60
N GLU A 75 3.57 5.03 -12.60
CA GLU A 75 4.33 4.29 -11.58
C GLU A 75 4.02 4.85 -10.19
N ILE A 76 3.72 3.98 -9.22
CA ILE A 76 3.36 4.35 -7.85
C ILE A 76 4.20 3.57 -6.86
N HIS A 77 4.82 4.26 -5.90
CA HIS A 77 5.59 3.68 -4.81
C HIS A 77 4.91 4.00 -3.48
N VAL A 78 4.53 2.97 -2.74
CA VAL A 78 3.88 3.06 -1.44
C VAL A 78 4.89 2.65 -0.38
N VAL A 79 5.19 3.55 0.55
CA VAL A 79 5.94 3.22 1.75
C VAL A 79 4.95 2.80 2.82
N CYS A 80 4.95 1.50 3.14
CA CYS A 80 4.07 0.87 4.11
C CYS A 80 4.59 1.15 5.52
N GLN A 81 4.02 2.14 6.21
CA GLN A 81 4.47 2.52 7.56
C GLN A 81 4.03 1.52 8.64
N ASP A 82 3.03 0.70 8.33
CA ASP A 82 2.49 -0.39 9.14
C ASP A 82 2.90 -1.78 8.62
N GLY A 83 3.82 -1.84 7.65
CA GLY A 83 4.36 -3.07 7.10
C GLY A 83 3.45 -3.75 6.07
N PHE A 84 3.96 -4.80 5.42
CA PHE A 84 3.28 -5.42 4.27
C PHE A 84 1.95 -6.08 4.56
N TRP A 85 1.79 -6.70 5.73
CA TRP A 85 0.56 -7.43 6.07
C TRP A 85 -0.65 -6.52 6.06
N ASP A 86 -0.49 -5.30 6.56
CA ASP A 86 -1.57 -4.33 6.62
C ASP A 86 -1.94 -3.75 5.26
N TRP A 87 -1.15 -4.02 4.23
CA TRP A 87 -1.43 -3.69 2.83
C TRP A 87 -1.90 -4.91 2.02
N HIS A 88 -2.17 -6.05 2.66
CA HIS A 88 -2.84 -7.18 2.01
C HIS A 88 -4.21 -6.74 1.47
N GLN A 89 -4.56 -7.19 0.27
CA GLN A 89 -5.77 -6.84 -0.48
C GLN A 89 -5.87 -5.38 -0.93
N ALA A 90 -4.87 -4.55 -0.64
CA ALA A 90 -4.88 -3.13 -0.99
C ALA A 90 -5.04 -2.90 -2.51
N ILE A 91 -4.56 -3.82 -3.35
CA ILE A 91 -4.73 -3.72 -4.82
C ILE A 91 -6.21 -3.79 -5.23
N GLU A 92 -7.01 -4.59 -4.54
CA GLU A 92 -8.44 -4.77 -4.83
C GLU A 92 -9.32 -3.77 -4.08
N GLU A 93 -8.94 -3.40 -2.86
CA GLU A 93 -9.74 -2.55 -1.98
C GLU A 93 -9.64 -1.06 -2.32
N HIS A 94 -8.47 -0.59 -2.77
CA HIS A 94 -8.24 0.81 -3.09
C HIS A 94 -8.40 1.12 -4.59
N GLY A 95 -8.81 2.35 -4.88
CA GLY A 95 -8.88 2.84 -6.25
C GLY A 95 -7.53 3.33 -6.75
N TRP A 96 -6.82 2.51 -7.52
CA TRP A 96 -5.52 2.86 -8.09
C TRP A 96 -5.60 3.51 -9.48
N PRO A 97 -4.81 4.56 -9.75
CA PRO A 97 -4.73 5.15 -11.09
C PRO A 97 -3.77 4.38 -12.03
N SER A 98 -3.01 3.41 -11.52
CA SER A 98 -2.11 2.55 -12.29
C SER A 98 -2.46 1.06 -12.10
N SER A 99 -1.89 0.19 -12.92
CA SER A 99 -2.05 -1.26 -12.80
C SER A 99 -1.21 -1.84 -11.66
N ALA A 100 -1.61 -3.02 -11.16
CA ALA A 100 -0.92 -3.70 -10.06
C ALA A 100 0.57 -3.96 -10.33
N GLU A 101 0.98 -4.17 -11.58
CA GLU A 101 2.40 -4.37 -11.94
C GLU A 101 3.26 -3.12 -11.75
N ASN A 102 2.63 -1.93 -11.77
CA ASN A 102 3.31 -0.65 -11.66
C ASN A 102 3.11 0.03 -10.29
N ILE A 103 2.52 -0.68 -9.34
CA ILE A 103 2.39 -0.26 -7.95
C ILE A 103 3.39 -1.07 -7.15
N PHE A 104 4.29 -0.39 -6.45
CA PHE A 104 5.36 -0.97 -5.67
C PHE A 104 5.18 -0.65 -4.20
N PHE A 105 5.15 -1.67 -3.35
CA PHE A 105 5.07 -1.54 -1.90
C PHE A 105 6.46 -1.69 -1.30
N ILE A 106 6.78 -0.84 -0.32
CA ILE A 106 8.08 -0.76 0.33
C ILE A 106 7.90 -0.93 1.82
N ASP A 107 8.48 -2.00 2.37
CA ASP A 107 8.63 -2.23 3.80
C ASP A 107 10.02 -1.73 4.20
N VAL A 108 10.06 -0.60 4.90
CA VAL A 108 11.31 0.06 5.28
C VAL A 108 12.06 -0.74 6.34
N ASP A 109 11.35 -1.43 7.22
CA ASP A 109 11.93 -2.18 8.32
C ASP A 109 12.62 -3.46 7.81
N LYS A 110 12.02 -4.10 6.80
CA LYS A 110 12.60 -5.28 6.14
C LYS A 110 13.53 -4.93 4.98
N GLY A 111 13.50 -3.69 4.50
CA GLY A 111 14.25 -3.25 3.32
C GLY A 111 13.81 -3.95 2.03
N LEU A 112 12.53 -4.36 1.97
CA LEU A 112 11.95 -5.10 0.85
C LEU A 112 11.09 -4.18 -0.01
N MET A 113 11.05 -4.49 -1.31
CA MET A 113 10.15 -3.88 -2.27
C MET A 113 9.55 -4.97 -3.14
N MET A 114 8.25 -4.92 -3.33
CA MET A 114 7.49 -5.86 -4.17
C MET A 114 6.48 -5.10 -5.00
N ASN A 115 6.15 -5.58 -6.20
CA ASN A 115 4.98 -5.04 -6.90
C ASN A 115 3.68 -5.57 -6.26
N GLY A 116 2.53 -4.99 -6.64
CA GLY A 116 1.24 -5.35 -6.07
C GLY A 116 0.91 -6.84 -6.19
N ILE A 117 1.19 -7.46 -7.33
CA ILE A 117 0.91 -8.89 -7.54
C ILE A 117 1.78 -9.76 -6.64
N GLU A 118 3.05 -9.41 -6.48
CA GLU A 118 3.99 -10.12 -5.61
C GLU A 118 3.60 -10.00 -4.14
N LEU A 119 3.19 -8.80 -3.71
CA LEU A 119 2.72 -8.55 -2.34
C LEU A 119 1.48 -9.39 -2.01
N GLU A 120 0.45 -9.31 -2.85
CA GLU A 120 -0.81 -10.06 -2.63
C GLU A 120 -0.54 -11.56 -2.53
N LYS A 121 0.24 -12.10 -3.47
CA LYS A 121 0.59 -13.52 -3.44
C LYS A 121 1.34 -13.92 -2.17
N MET A 122 2.32 -13.12 -1.74
CA MET A 122 3.08 -13.40 -0.52
C MET A 122 2.15 -13.43 0.70
N CYS A 123 1.25 -12.45 0.83
CA CYS A 123 0.29 -12.41 1.93
C CYS A 123 -0.71 -13.57 1.88
N ASP A 124 -1.21 -13.93 0.69
CA ASP A 124 -2.11 -15.08 0.50
C ASP A 124 -1.42 -16.40 0.90
N ASP A 125 -0.20 -16.63 0.41
CA ASP A 125 0.59 -17.82 0.73
C ASP A 125 0.84 -17.93 2.26
N GLU A 126 1.18 -16.81 2.92
CA GLU A 126 1.38 -16.74 4.38
C GLU A 126 0.06 -16.97 5.14
N PHE A 127 -1.05 -16.36 4.71
CA PHE A 127 -2.37 -16.54 5.32
C PHE A 127 -2.83 -17.99 5.24
N GLU A 128 -2.72 -18.62 4.06
CA GLU A 128 -3.10 -20.02 3.88
C GLU A 128 -2.23 -20.96 4.71
N ALA A 129 -0.92 -20.69 4.85
CA ALA A 129 -0.03 -21.48 5.69
C ALA A 129 -0.42 -21.39 7.17
N LEU A 130 -0.71 -20.19 7.66
CA LEU A 130 -1.21 -19.97 9.03
C LEU A 130 -2.53 -20.70 9.26
N GLN A 131 -3.48 -20.59 8.33
CA GLN A 131 -4.78 -21.27 8.46
C GLN A 131 -4.61 -22.79 8.55
N ARG A 132 -3.74 -23.39 7.72
CA ARG A 132 -3.45 -24.84 7.80
C ARG A 132 -2.87 -25.24 9.15
N GLN A 133 -1.97 -24.42 9.71
CA GLN A 133 -1.40 -24.70 11.02
C GLN A 133 -2.47 -24.67 12.13
N TYR A 134 -3.36 -23.66 12.12
CA TYR A 134 -4.46 -23.59 13.08
C TYR A 134 -5.41 -24.77 12.95
N ASP A 135 -5.77 -25.16 11.72
CA ASP A 135 -6.65 -26.31 11.47
C ASP A 135 -6.02 -27.63 11.98
N GLU A 136 -4.70 -27.79 11.86
CA GLU A 136 -3.96 -28.94 12.39
C GLU A 136 -3.91 -28.95 13.94
N GLU A 137 -3.66 -27.79 14.55
CA GLU A 137 -3.66 -27.61 16.01
C GLU A 137 -5.04 -27.92 16.61
N ASP A 138 -6.10 -27.35 16.04
CA ASP A 138 -7.49 -27.59 16.46
C ASP A 138 -7.89 -29.07 16.33
N ALA A 139 -7.46 -29.73 15.24
CA ALA A 139 -7.72 -31.15 15.04
C ALA A 139 -7.02 -32.03 16.08
N GLU A 140 -5.78 -31.69 16.45
CA GLU A 140 -5.05 -32.43 17.48
C GLU A 140 -5.65 -32.19 18.88
N GLU A 141 -6.01 -30.96 19.22
CA GLU A 141 -6.72 -30.65 20.46
C GLU A 141 -8.04 -31.43 20.58
N ALA A 142 -8.82 -31.49 19.49
CA ALA A 142 -10.06 -32.26 19.45
C ALA A 142 -9.81 -33.77 19.64
N ARG A 143 -8.72 -34.31 19.08
CA ARG A 143 -8.34 -35.72 19.26
C ARG A 143 -7.94 -36.02 20.70
N ILE A 144 -7.10 -35.18 21.32
CA ILE A 144 -6.70 -35.32 22.73
C ILE A 144 -7.93 -35.28 23.63
N LEU A 145 -8.82 -34.30 23.44
CA LEU A 145 -10.04 -34.18 24.23
C LEU A 145 -10.95 -35.41 24.09
N PHE A 146 -11.08 -35.96 22.88
CA PHE A 146 -11.87 -37.16 22.65
C PHE A 146 -11.27 -38.40 23.34
N GLU A 147 -9.94 -38.57 23.31
CA GLU A 147 -9.24 -39.63 24.03
C GLU A 147 -9.39 -39.50 25.56
N GLU A 148 -9.31 -38.29 26.11
CA GLU A 148 -9.55 -38.05 27.54
C GLU A 148 -11.01 -38.37 27.95
N LEU A 149 -11.99 -37.98 27.15
CA LEU A 149 -13.41 -38.26 27.44
C LEU A 149 -13.74 -39.75 27.37
N THR A 150 -13.13 -40.47 26.43
CA THR A 150 -13.36 -41.91 26.26
C THR A 150 -12.68 -42.73 27.37
N THR A 151 -11.53 -42.30 27.87
CA THR A 151 -10.81 -42.95 28.98
C THR A 151 -11.43 -42.70 30.36
N LEU A 152 -12.22 -41.65 30.53
CA LEU A 152 -12.99 -41.37 31.76
C LEU A 152 -14.35 -42.09 31.84
N ALA A 153 -14.81 -42.67 30.73
CA ALA A 153 -16.10 -43.35 30.63
C ALA A 153 -16.03 -44.87 30.90
N ASP A 154 -14.81 -45.42 31.06
CA ASP A 154 -14.50 -46.81 31.43
C ASP A 154 -14.09 -46.93 32.91
#